data_AF-A0A965LKC2-F1
#
_entry.id   AF-A0A965LKC2-F1
#
_cell.length_a   1.000
_cell.length_b   1.000
_cell.length_c   1.000
_cell.angle_alpha   90.00
_cell.angle_beta   90.00
_cell.angle_gamma   90.00
#
_symmetry.space_group_name_H-M   'P 1'
#
loop_
_entity.id
_entity.type
_entity.pdbx_description
1 polymer ?
#
loop_
_entity_poly.entity_id
_entity_poly.type
_entity_poly.pdbx_seq_one_letter_code
_entity_poly.pdbx_strand_id
1 'polypeptide(L)'
;MIYRKVPMNIFIIVATFAVAGFASYAFTKAGIDKLKTSDADLLARGWGWVSKAPKGTTKFIGLAELLGGLGVILSPVAVTVFDFDWALPLGIAAAAGLATIMVLANLVHIAVTVIATVLLALYPTA
;
A
#
# COMPACT_ATOMS: atom_id res chain seq x y z
N MET A 1 -16.53 29.91 -2.49
CA MET A 1 -15.95 30.36 -1.21
C MET A 1 -16.42 29.44 -0.10
N ILE A 2 -15.79 28.29 0.12
CA ILE A 2 -16.17 27.36 1.20
C ILE A 2 -14.88 26.68 1.73
N TYR A 3 -14.69 26.75 3.05
CA TYR A 3 -13.57 26.23 3.88
C TYR A 3 -12.22 26.97 3.86
N ARG A 4 -12.24 28.23 4.31
CA ARG A 4 -11.02 28.91 4.78
C ARG A 4 -10.55 28.29 6.11
N LYS A 5 -9.43 27.57 6.05
CA LYS A 5 -8.42 27.29 7.09
C LYS A 5 -8.93 27.30 8.54
N VAL A 6 -9.43 26.14 9.01
CA VAL A 6 -9.25 25.80 10.43
C VAL A 6 -7.74 25.84 10.68
N PRO A 7 -7.22 26.57 11.69
CA PRO A 7 -5.79 26.59 11.97
C PRO A 7 -5.34 25.17 12.32
N MET A 8 -4.77 24.48 11.33
CA MET A 8 -4.29 23.12 11.49
C MET A 8 -3.02 23.15 12.31
N ASN A 9 -3.01 22.42 13.43
CA ASN A 9 -1.87 22.37 14.32
C ASN A 9 -0.63 21.89 13.55
N ILE A 10 0.47 22.66 13.65
CA ILE A 10 1.74 22.34 12.98
C ILE A 10 2.24 20.93 13.34
N PHE A 11 2.01 20.45 14.56
CA PHE A 11 2.34 19.09 14.98
C PHE A 11 1.55 18.04 14.19
N ILE A 12 0.27 18.30 13.88
CA ILE A 12 -0.55 17.41 13.05
C ILE A 12 -0.01 17.39 11.62
N ILE A 13 0.32 18.55 11.06
CA ILE A 13 0.90 18.65 9.70
C ILE A 13 2.17 17.80 9.61
N VAL A 14 3.12 18.01 10.54
CA VAL A 14 4.38 17.27 10.57
C VAL A 14 4.16 15.77 10.74
N ALA A 15 3.28 15.37 11.66
CA ALA A 15 2.97 13.96 11.87
C ALA A 15 2.35 13.31 10.62
N THR A 16 1.41 14.00 9.95
CA THR A 16 0.79 13.53 8.70
C THR A 16 1.85 13.36 7.61
N PHE A 17 2.73 14.33 7.41
CA PHE A 17 3.78 14.23 6.38
C PHE A 17 4.83 13.16 6.71
N ALA A 18 5.15 12.94 7.98
CA ALA A 18 6.05 11.86 8.38
C ALA A 18 5.48 10.48 8.04
N VAL A 19 4.21 10.23 8.40
CA VAL A 19 3.52 8.97 8.09
C VAL A 19 3.34 8.81 6.58
N ALA A 20 2.90 9.85 5.88
CA ALA A 20 2.71 9.84 4.43
C ALA A 20 4.03 9.59 3.69
N GLY A 21 5.12 10.25 4.11
CA GLY A 21 6.45 10.06 3.52
C GLY A 21 6.97 8.64 3.69
N PHE A 22 6.82 8.06 4.89
CA PHE A 22 7.19 6.67 5.14
C PHE A 22 6.36 5.69 4.30
N ALA A 23 5.03 5.83 4.31
CA ALA A 23 4.13 4.98 3.53
C ALA A 23 4.43 5.09 2.03
N SER A 24 4.62 6.31 1.53
CA SER A 24 4.99 6.56 0.15
C SER A 24 6.26 5.83 -0.24
N TYR A 25 7.34 6.00 0.53
CA TYR A 25 8.60 5.32 0.25
C TYR A 25 8.45 3.79 0.21
N ALA A 26 7.78 3.21 1.21
CA ALA A 26 7.59 1.77 1.29
C ALA A 26 6.78 1.21 0.10
N PHE A 27 5.63 1.81 -0.19
CA PHE A 27 4.70 1.29 -1.20
C PHE A 27 5.11 1.62 -2.64
N THR A 28 5.74 2.78 -2.87
CA THR A 28 6.33 3.08 -4.19
C THR A 28 7.43 2.08 -4.51
N LYS A 29 8.32 1.75 -3.56
CA LYS A 29 9.36 0.74 -3.76
C LYS A 29 8.77 -0.65 -3.97
N ALA A 30 7.82 -1.06 -3.15
CA ALA A 30 7.15 -2.36 -3.27
C ALA A 30 6.41 -2.50 -4.61
N GLY A 31 5.72 -1.44 -5.04
CA GLY A 31 5.00 -1.40 -6.31
C GLY A 31 5.94 -1.52 -7.50
N ILE A 32 7.06 -0.78 -7.49
CA ILE A 32 8.08 -0.88 -8.53
C ILE A 32 8.69 -2.29 -8.60
N ASP A 33 9.00 -2.92 -7.47
CA ASP A 33 9.51 -4.31 -7.44
C ASP A 33 8.50 -5.27 -8.08
N LYS A 34 7.22 -5.20 -7.68
CA LYS A 34 6.17 -6.05 -8.27
C LYS A 34 5.96 -5.80 -9.76
N LEU A 35 6.09 -4.56 -10.22
CA LEU A 35 5.96 -4.23 -11.65
C LEU A 35 7.14 -4.74 -12.47
N LYS A 36 8.37 -4.66 -11.95
CA LYS A 36 9.59 -5.03 -12.69
C LYS A 36 9.97 -6.51 -12.59
N THR A 37 9.62 -7.18 -11.50
CA THR A 37 10.05 -8.56 -11.24
C THR A 37 9.12 -9.56 -11.90
N SER A 38 9.65 -10.58 -12.57
CA SER A 38 8.83 -11.62 -13.21
C SER A 38 8.15 -12.51 -12.16
N ASP A 39 7.02 -13.13 -12.51
CA ASP A 39 6.34 -14.05 -11.58
C ASP A 39 7.24 -15.25 -11.22
N ALA A 40 8.11 -15.71 -12.14
CA ALA A 40 9.09 -16.76 -11.89
C ALA A 40 10.12 -16.35 -10.83
N ASP A 41 10.66 -15.12 -10.92
CA ASP A 41 11.62 -14.61 -9.95
C ASP A 41 10.96 -14.38 -8.58
N LEU A 42 9.71 -13.94 -8.54
CA LEU A 42 8.95 -13.81 -7.29
C LEU A 42 8.72 -15.17 -6.63
N LEU A 43 8.38 -16.20 -7.41
CA LEU A 43 8.27 -17.57 -6.91
C LEU A 43 9.61 -18.09 -6.38
N ALA A 44 10.72 -17.81 -7.07
CA ALA A 44 12.07 -18.16 -6.60
C ALA A 44 12.44 -17.43 -5.29
N ARG A 45 11.89 -16.23 -5.06
CA ARG A 45 12.00 -15.47 -3.80
C ARG A 45 11.05 -15.96 -2.69
N GLY A 46 10.33 -17.07 -2.91
CA GLY A 46 9.44 -17.68 -1.93
C GLY A 46 8.01 -17.11 -1.90
N TRP A 47 7.61 -16.31 -2.90
CA TRP A 47 6.26 -15.75 -2.96
C TRP A 47 5.26 -16.78 -3.53
N GLY A 48 5.03 -17.86 -2.80
CA GLY A 48 4.23 -19.00 -3.25
C GLY A 48 2.75 -18.69 -3.56
N TRP A 49 2.23 -17.53 -3.19
CA TRP A 49 0.88 -17.09 -3.56
C TRP A 49 0.78 -16.71 -5.04
N VAL A 50 1.90 -16.32 -5.67
CA VAL A 50 1.95 -15.86 -7.07
C VAL A 50 1.51 -16.96 -8.04
N SER A 51 1.81 -18.24 -7.75
CA SER A 51 1.41 -19.36 -8.62
C SER A 51 -0.08 -19.67 -8.57
N LYS A 52 -0.77 -19.20 -7.52
CA LYS A 52 -2.21 -19.42 -7.30
C LYS A 52 -3.06 -18.23 -7.72
N ALA A 53 -2.43 -17.09 -7.97
CA ALA A 53 -3.12 -15.88 -8.37
C ALA A 53 -3.46 -15.89 -9.87
N PRO A 54 -4.56 -15.24 -10.30
CA PRO A 54 -4.81 -14.98 -11.70
C PRO A 54 -3.63 -14.25 -12.36
N LYS A 55 -3.44 -14.50 -13.67
CA LYS A 55 -2.38 -13.82 -14.43
C LYS A 55 -2.54 -12.30 -14.34
N GLY A 56 -1.45 -11.61 -14.05
CA GLY A 56 -1.42 -10.14 -13.95
C GLY A 56 -1.80 -9.60 -12.57
N THR A 57 -2.24 -10.42 -11.61
CA THR A 57 -2.56 -9.95 -10.24
C THR A 57 -1.37 -9.26 -9.58
N THR A 58 -0.16 -9.80 -9.70
CA THR A 58 1.06 -9.16 -9.17
C THR A 58 1.27 -7.75 -9.74
N LYS A 59 1.02 -7.58 -11.05
CA LYS A 59 1.19 -6.30 -11.74
C LYS A 59 0.11 -5.30 -11.37
N PHE A 60 -1.13 -5.76 -11.24
CA PHE A 60 -2.23 -4.95 -10.74
C PHE A 60 -1.95 -4.44 -9.32
N ILE A 61 -1.54 -5.32 -8.41
CA ILE A 61 -1.15 -4.94 -7.05
C ILE A 61 0.02 -3.96 -7.07
N GLY A 62 1.05 -4.24 -7.88
CA GLY A 62 2.22 -3.36 -8.00
C GLY A 62 1.87 -1.96 -8.50
N LEU A 63 0.96 -1.85 -9.48
CA LEU A 63 0.45 -0.57 -9.95
C LEU A 63 -0.36 0.15 -8.88
N ALA A 64 -1.25 -0.57 -8.18
CA ALA A 64 -2.07 0.01 -7.11
C ALA A 64 -1.20 0.51 -5.93
N GLU A 65 -0.18 -0.23 -5.53
CA GLU A 65 0.79 0.18 -4.50
C GLU A 65 1.61 1.39 -4.95
N LEU A 66 2.04 1.42 -6.22
CA LEU A 66 2.80 2.54 -6.77
C LEU A 66 1.95 3.82 -6.80
N LEU A 67 0.73 3.75 -7.36
CA LEU A 67 -0.19 4.88 -7.44
C LEU A 67 -0.64 5.32 -6.04
N GLY A 68 -0.92 4.37 -5.16
CA GLY A 68 -1.24 4.59 -3.75
C GLY A 68 -0.10 5.32 -3.03
N GLY A 69 1.10 4.76 -3.08
CA GLY A 69 2.30 5.32 -2.45
C GLY A 69 2.65 6.73 -2.96
N LEU A 70 2.52 6.98 -4.26
CA LEU A 70 2.73 8.32 -4.80
C LEU A 70 1.58 9.27 -4.39
N GLY A 71 0.33 8.83 -4.49
CA GLY A 71 -0.83 9.66 -4.20
C GLY A 71 -0.91 10.12 -2.75
N VAL A 72 -0.53 9.26 -1.77
CA VAL A 72 -0.58 9.62 -0.34
C VAL A 72 0.40 10.72 0.05
N ILE A 73 1.44 11.00 -0.75
CA ILE A 73 2.37 12.12 -0.50
C ILE A 73 2.13 13.29 -1.46
N LEU A 74 1.94 13.03 -2.75
CA LEU A 74 1.84 14.09 -3.75
C LEU A 74 0.58 14.93 -3.57
N SER A 75 -0.54 14.32 -3.21
CA SER A 75 -1.79 15.05 -2.99
C SER A 75 -1.70 15.99 -1.78
N PRO A 76 -1.26 15.57 -0.58
CA PRO A 76 -1.03 16.49 0.53
C PRO A 76 -0.04 17.60 0.19
N VAL A 77 1.07 17.32 -0.49
CA VAL A 77 2.01 18.36 -0.93
C VAL A 77 1.33 19.36 -1.87
N ALA A 78 0.57 18.89 -2.85
CA ALA A 78 -0.15 19.74 -3.80
C ALA A 78 -1.14 20.67 -3.08
N VAL A 79 -1.89 20.16 -2.10
CA VAL A 79 -2.86 20.95 -1.35
C VAL A 79 -2.18 21.92 -0.38
N THR A 80 -1.15 21.50 0.35
CA THR A 80 -0.58 22.33 1.42
C THR A 80 0.49 23.32 0.97
N VAL A 81 1.27 22.97 -0.07
CA VAL A 81 2.40 23.78 -0.56
C VAL A 81 1.98 24.63 -1.76
N PHE A 82 1.11 24.10 -2.62
CA PHE A 82 0.75 24.72 -3.89
C PHE A 82 -0.71 25.18 -3.97
N ASP A 83 -1.50 25.01 -2.90
CA ASP A 83 -2.94 25.33 -2.84
C ASP A 83 -3.76 24.71 -4.00
N PHE A 84 -3.37 23.51 -4.46
CA PHE A 84 -4.07 22.76 -5.51
C PHE A 84 -5.19 21.89 -4.92
N ASP A 85 -6.29 22.52 -4.51
CA ASP A 85 -7.43 21.84 -3.87
C ASP A 85 -8.03 20.69 -4.72
N TRP A 86 -7.91 20.76 -6.05
CA TRP A 86 -8.37 19.70 -6.95
C TRP A 86 -7.60 18.38 -6.78
N ALA A 87 -6.40 18.41 -6.20
CA ALA A 87 -5.59 17.21 -5.95
C ALA A 87 -6.10 16.41 -4.73
N LEU A 88 -6.88 17.01 -3.84
CA LEU A 88 -7.42 16.36 -2.64
C LEU A 88 -8.21 15.07 -2.94
N PRO A 89 -9.23 15.07 -3.84
CA PRO A 89 -9.97 13.85 -4.15
C PRO A 89 -9.08 12.74 -4.73
N LEU A 90 -8.01 13.07 -5.45
CA LEU A 90 -7.05 12.09 -5.98
C LEU A 90 -6.25 11.42 -4.87
N GLY A 91 -5.83 12.17 -3.85
CA GLY A 91 -5.15 11.64 -2.68
C GLY A 91 -6.05 10.71 -1.87
N ILE A 92 -7.32 11.07 -1.70
CA ILE A 92 -8.31 10.23 -1.02
C ILE A 92 -8.50 8.92 -1.78
N ALA A 93 -8.66 8.96 -3.11
CA ALA A 93 -8.81 7.77 -3.93
C ALA A 93 -7.56 6.87 -3.88
N ALA A 94 -6.36 7.46 -3.94
CA ALA A 94 -5.10 6.73 -3.83
C ALA A 94 -4.92 6.06 -2.46
N ALA A 95 -5.23 6.78 -1.38
CA ALA A 95 -5.18 6.25 -0.01
C ALA A 95 -6.19 5.12 0.19
N ALA A 96 -7.42 5.29 -0.32
CA ALA A 96 -8.46 4.26 -0.24
C ALA A 96 -8.05 3.00 -1.02
N GLY A 97 -7.57 3.15 -2.26
CA GLY A 97 -7.09 2.03 -3.07
C GLY A 97 -5.93 1.29 -2.40
N LEU A 98 -4.94 2.02 -1.87
CA LEU A 98 -3.82 1.44 -1.14
C LEU A 98 -4.29 0.68 0.10
N ALA A 99 -5.17 1.28 0.90
CA ALA A 99 -5.73 0.66 2.09
C ALA A 99 -6.51 -0.62 1.75
N THR A 100 -7.30 -0.61 0.66
CA THR A 100 -8.02 -1.80 0.19
C THR A 100 -7.04 -2.94 -0.14
N ILE A 101 -5.97 -2.68 -0.89
CA ILE A 101 -4.97 -3.71 -1.22
C ILE A 101 -4.31 -4.25 0.05
N MET A 102 -3.98 -3.39 1.03
CA MET A 102 -3.38 -3.83 2.29
C MET A 102 -4.32 -4.67 3.14
N VAL A 103 -5.59 -4.31 3.22
CA VAL A 103 -6.60 -5.12 3.94
C VAL A 103 -6.73 -6.49 3.28
N LEU A 104 -6.86 -6.56 1.96
CA LEU A 104 -6.96 -7.82 1.23
C LEU A 104 -5.69 -8.68 1.41
N ALA A 105 -4.52 -8.07 1.34
CA ALA A 105 -3.25 -8.76 1.57
C ALA A 105 -3.19 -9.34 3.00
N ASN A 106 -3.56 -8.56 4.01
CA ASN A 106 -3.56 -9.01 5.40
C ASN A 106 -4.50 -10.21 5.62
N LEU A 107 -5.68 -10.21 5.00
CA LEU A 107 -6.61 -11.35 5.07
C LEU A 107 -5.99 -12.63 4.51
N VAL A 108 -5.29 -12.53 3.38
CA VAL A 108 -4.58 -13.68 2.78
C VAL A 108 -3.44 -14.16 3.69
N HIS A 109 -2.63 -13.24 4.22
CA HIS A 109 -1.54 -13.59 5.13
C HIS A 109 -2.04 -14.26 6.41
N ILE A 110 -3.07 -13.70 7.07
CA ILE A 110 -3.65 -14.28 8.29
C ILE A 110 -4.18 -15.69 8.02
N ALA A 111 -4.91 -15.90 6.91
CA ALA A 111 -5.44 -17.21 6.57
C ALA A 111 -4.33 -18.26 6.42
N VAL A 112 -3.25 -17.93 5.70
CA VAL A 112 -2.11 -18.82 5.49
C VAL A 112 -1.37 -19.11 6.81
N THR A 113 -1.13 -18.09 7.63
CA THR A 113 -0.43 -18.24 8.92
C THR A 113 -1.23 -19.06 9.93
N VAL A 114 -2.55 -18.84 10.03
CA VAL A 114 -3.40 -19.60 10.94
C VAL A 114 -3.42 -21.08 10.55
N ILE A 115 -3.58 -21.39 9.26
CA ILE A 115 -3.57 -22.76 8.76
C ILE A 115 -2.22 -23.44 9.06
N ALA A 116 -1.10 -22.77 8.76
CA ALA A 116 0.23 -23.33 9.00
C ALA A 116 0.48 -23.61 10.49
N THR A 117 0.09 -22.68 11.37
CA THR A 117 0.23 -22.83 12.83
C THR A 117 -0.59 -24.00 13.36
N VAL A 118 -1.84 -24.14 12.90
CA VAL A 118 -2.71 -25.27 13.29
C VAL A 118 -2.13 -26.60 12.81
N LEU A 119 -1.62 -26.67 11.57
CA LEU A 119 -1.00 -27.88 11.05
C LEU A 119 0.26 -28.27 11.83
N LEU A 120 1.11 -27.32 12.20
CA LEU A 120 2.29 -27.56 13.04
C LEU A 120 1.91 -28.04 14.45
N ALA A 121 0.82 -27.52 15.02
CA ALA A 121 0.33 -27.95 16.33
C ALA A 121 -0.26 -29.38 16.30
N LEU A 122 -0.90 -29.76 15.19
CA LEU A 122 -1.48 -31.10 15.00
C LEU A 122 -0.46 -32.14 14.52
N TYR A 123 0.55 -31.71 13.75
CA TYR A 123 1.60 -32.55 13.18
C TYR A 123 2.98 -31.91 13.42
N PRO A 124 3.52 -32.00 14.65
CA PRO A 124 4.84 -31.45 14.95
C PRO A 124 5.90 -32.17 14.11
N THR A 125 6.71 -31.42 13.37
CA THR A 125 7.90 -31.98 12.72
C THR A 125 8.93 -32.29 13.80
N ALA A 126 9.12 -33.57 14.09
CA ALA A 126 10.15 -34.08 15.01
C ALA A 126 11.57 -33.78 14.53
#